data_AF-A0A1G7G9U9-F1
#
_entry.id   AF-A0A1G7G9U9-F1
#
_cell.length_a   1.000
_cell.length_b   1.000
_cell.length_c   1.000
_cell.angle_alpha   90.00
_cell.angle_beta   90.00
_cell.angle_gamma   90.00
#
_symmetry.space_group_name_H-M   'P 1'
#
loop_
_entity.id
_entity.type
_entity.pdbx_description
1 polymer ?
#
loop_
_entity_poly.entity_id
_entity_poly.type
_entity_poly.pdbx_seq_one_letter_code
_entity_poly.pdbx_strand_id
1 'polypeptide(L)'
;MDIKYNGIVVIQSLPDEEVQTGKILYDDIIARRCDQNGHGKYFYNPADKAAFFVCLEEICAYVHQDELMPVIHFEIHGSQKGLALKNGEHVLWTEIQEYCRFINTSVQNQLIITLATCYGSGIWQMIDITKPAPYWGYIGPREKIGSGNLMEDFGDFYDSLLTEKSWEKALNILVMNGTRKKYAYLHCEGIFEHFIEKTYRNIHYDKSGTFKRLAGKTKAQWPGMNRADRRKGLKTSIGNFNRTAHIAKLKKIFLMN
;
A
#
# COMPACT_ATOMS: atom_id res chain seq x y z
N MET A 1 -17.11 -4.22 4.93
CA MET A 1 -16.38 -4.90 3.84
C MET A 1 -15.54 -5.97 4.51
N ASP A 2 -15.74 -7.23 4.12
CA ASP A 2 -15.02 -8.34 4.74
C ASP A 2 -13.72 -8.56 3.96
N ILE A 3 -12.61 -8.32 4.64
CA ILE A 3 -11.29 -8.62 4.08
C ILE A 3 -11.15 -10.13 3.97
N LYS A 4 -10.80 -10.57 2.77
CA LYS A 4 -10.48 -11.96 2.48
C LYS A 4 -8.98 -12.08 2.36
N TYR A 5 -8.43 -13.08 3.01
CA TYR A 5 -7.04 -13.50 2.89
C TYR A 5 -6.99 -15.01 3.10
N ASN A 6 -5.99 -15.68 2.53
CA ASN A 6 -5.78 -17.12 2.73
C ASN A 6 -4.36 -17.44 3.23
N GLY A 7 -3.52 -16.43 3.44
CA GLY A 7 -2.17 -16.64 3.95
C GLY A 7 -1.54 -15.39 4.55
N ILE A 8 -0.58 -15.62 5.44
CA ILE A 8 0.23 -14.57 6.07
C ILE A 8 1.66 -14.71 5.59
N VAL A 9 2.22 -13.61 5.10
CA VAL A 9 3.61 -13.52 4.64
C VAL A 9 4.37 -12.60 5.57
N VAL A 10 5.37 -13.11 6.28
CA VAL A 10 6.27 -12.33 7.12
C VAL A 10 7.59 -12.11 6.39
N ILE A 11 7.99 -10.86 6.20
CA ILE A 11 9.28 -10.48 5.62
C ILE A 11 10.07 -9.73 6.69
N GLN A 12 11.15 -10.34 7.14
CA GLN A 12 12.06 -9.80 8.14
C GLN A 12 13.41 -9.45 7.53
N SER A 13 14.05 -8.38 8.00
CA SER A 13 15.45 -8.06 7.66
C SER A 13 16.06 -7.22 8.77
N LEU A 14 16.07 -7.79 9.96
CA LEU A 14 16.71 -7.21 11.14
C LEU A 14 18.19 -7.63 11.17
N PRO A 15 19.11 -6.78 11.67
CA PRO A 15 20.48 -7.17 11.96
C PRO A 15 20.54 -8.44 12.80
N ASP A 16 21.53 -9.30 12.56
CA ASP A 16 21.59 -10.62 13.19
C ASP A 16 21.87 -10.54 14.71
N GLU A 17 22.47 -9.43 15.16
CA GLU A 17 22.69 -9.10 16.56
C GLU A 17 21.44 -8.61 17.31
N GLU A 18 20.38 -8.24 16.57
CA GLU A 18 19.11 -7.83 17.15
C GLU A 18 18.20 -9.03 17.40
N VAL A 19 17.22 -8.84 18.31
CA VAL A 19 16.18 -9.84 18.53
C VAL A 19 15.37 -10.00 17.25
N GLN A 20 15.27 -11.22 16.74
CA GLN A 20 14.57 -11.55 15.49
C GLN A 20 13.04 -11.59 15.72
N THR A 21 12.45 -10.43 15.99
CA THR A 21 11.07 -10.27 16.47
C THR A 21 10.03 -10.82 15.51
N GLY A 22 10.23 -10.65 14.20
CA GLY A 22 9.34 -11.16 13.16
C GLY A 22 9.39 -12.68 13.05
N LYS A 23 10.56 -13.30 13.28
CA LYS A 23 10.70 -14.76 13.37
C LYS A 23 9.99 -15.31 14.60
N ILE A 24 10.15 -14.65 15.75
CA ILE A 24 9.44 -15.03 16.99
C ILE A 24 7.93 -14.94 16.78
N LEU A 25 7.42 -13.81 16.28
CA LEU A 25 6.01 -13.61 15.95
C LEU A 25 5.48 -14.68 14.98
N TYR A 26 6.30 -15.02 13.96
CA TYR A 26 5.97 -16.06 13.00
C TYR A 26 5.84 -17.43 13.66
N ASP A 27 6.87 -17.87 14.39
CA ASP A 27 6.91 -19.22 14.97
C ASP A 27 5.84 -19.41 16.06
N ASP A 28 5.66 -18.41 16.93
CA ASP A 28 4.84 -18.55 18.15
C ASP A 28 3.33 -18.39 17.88
N ILE A 29 2.98 -17.48 16.99
CA ILE A 29 1.58 -17.06 16.76
C ILE A 29 1.15 -17.40 15.34
N ILE A 30 1.77 -16.78 14.34
CA ILE A 30 1.25 -16.83 12.96
C ILE A 30 1.24 -18.28 12.44
N ALA A 31 2.33 -19.01 12.58
CA ALA A 31 2.45 -20.37 12.06
C ALA A 31 1.41 -21.30 12.68
N ARG A 32 1.37 -21.35 14.01
CA ARG A 32 0.42 -22.14 14.80
C ARG A 32 -1.04 -21.82 14.44
N ARG A 33 -1.38 -20.52 14.34
CA ARG A 33 -2.75 -20.09 14.03
C ARG A 33 -3.12 -20.31 12.56
N CYS A 34 -2.18 -20.22 11.64
CA CYS A 34 -2.41 -20.55 10.23
C CYS A 34 -2.69 -22.04 10.05
N ASP A 35 -1.95 -22.92 10.74
CA ASP A 35 -2.17 -24.36 10.72
C ASP A 35 -3.57 -24.75 11.21
N GLN A 36 -4.04 -24.10 12.29
CA GLN A 36 -5.39 -24.31 12.82
C GLN A 36 -6.50 -23.88 11.86
N ASN A 37 -6.23 -22.91 10.99
CA ASN A 37 -7.19 -22.32 10.08
C ASN A 37 -7.08 -22.80 8.63
N GLY A 38 -6.07 -23.61 8.30
CA GLY A 38 -5.76 -24.00 6.92
C GLY A 38 -5.28 -22.84 6.04
N HIS A 39 -4.67 -21.80 6.64
CA HIS A 39 -4.08 -20.70 5.91
C HIS A 39 -2.61 -20.99 5.54
N GLY A 40 -2.16 -20.44 4.41
CA GLY A 40 -0.74 -20.42 4.05
C GLY A 40 0.08 -19.59 5.03
N LYS A 41 1.32 -20.01 5.29
CA LYS A 41 2.26 -19.32 6.17
C LYS A 41 3.62 -19.27 5.50
N TYR A 42 4.18 -18.06 5.39
CA TYR A 42 5.43 -17.83 4.67
C TYR A 42 6.31 -16.91 5.50
N PHE A 43 7.60 -17.25 5.59
CA PHE A 43 8.60 -16.45 6.28
C PHE A 43 9.80 -16.25 5.37
N TYR A 44 10.17 -14.98 5.17
CA TYR A 44 11.33 -14.57 4.39
C TYR A 44 12.26 -13.74 5.27
N ASN A 45 13.57 -13.96 5.15
CA ASN A 45 14.59 -13.18 5.87
C ASN A 45 15.70 -12.65 4.93
N PRO A 46 15.36 -11.85 3.91
CA PRO A 46 16.32 -11.38 2.91
C PRO A 46 17.51 -10.66 3.54
N ALA A 47 18.71 -11.05 3.12
CA ALA A 47 19.97 -10.49 3.62
C ALA A 47 20.32 -9.14 2.99
N ASP A 48 19.85 -8.90 1.77
CA ASP A 48 20.19 -7.73 0.95
C ASP A 48 19.02 -7.32 0.05
N LYS A 49 19.22 -6.23 -0.69
CA LYS A 49 18.20 -5.65 -1.56
C LYS A 49 17.80 -6.58 -2.70
N ALA A 50 18.75 -7.32 -3.28
CA ALA A 50 18.46 -8.25 -4.36
C ALA A 50 17.57 -9.39 -3.86
N ALA A 51 17.94 -10.03 -2.74
CA ALA A 51 17.14 -11.06 -2.09
C ALA A 51 15.75 -10.56 -1.69
N PHE A 52 15.63 -9.31 -1.23
CA PHE A 52 14.35 -8.71 -0.90
C PHE A 52 13.40 -8.65 -2.12
N PHE A 53 13.90 -8.25 -3.29
CA PHE A 53 13.08 -8.23 -4.52
C PHE A 53 12.76 -9.63 -5.04
N VAL A 54 13.68 -10.60 -4.90
CA VAL A 54 13.39 -12.01 -5.20
C VAL A 54 12.22 -12.52 -4.35
N CYS A 55 12.16 -12.17 -3.06
CA CYS A 55 11.01 -12.52 -2.21
C CYS A 55 9.70 -11.89 -2.73
N LEU A 56 9.71 -10.63 -3.17
CA LEU A 56 8.53 -9.98 -3.74
C LEU A 56 8.10 -10.61 -5.07
N GLU A 57 9.05 -11.00 -5.92
CA GLU A 57 8.79 -11.71 -7.17
C GLU A 57 8.14 -13.07 -6.91
N GLU A 58 8.62 -13.81 -5.91
CA GLU A 58 8.03 -15.10 -5.51
C GLU A 58 6.59 -14.92 -5.01
N ILE A 59 6.34 -13.91 -4.16
CA ILE A 59 4.96 -13.58 -3.73
C ILE A 59 4.09 -13.25 -4.94
N CYS A 60 4.59 -12.43 -5.87
CA CYS A 60 3.89 -12.11 -7.12
C CYS A 60 3.55 -13.37 -7.94
N ALA A 61 4.43 -14.38 -7.97
CA ALA A 61 4.14 -15.63 -8.63
C ALA A 61 2.98 -16.40 -7.96
N TYR A 62 2.97 -16.51 -6.63
CA TYR A 62 1.89 -17.20 -5.90
C TYR A 62 0.54 -16.50 -6.05
N VAL A 63 0.47 -15.16 -5.97
CA VAL A 63 -0.79 -14.43 -6.25
C VAL A 63 -1.23 -14.57 -7.70
N HIS A 64 -0.30 -14.59 -8.66
CA HIS A 64 -0.64 -14.71 -10.07
C HIS A 64 -1.25 -16.09 -10.41
N GLN A 65 -0.87 -17.12 -9.66
CA GLN A 65 -1.38 -18.49 -9.79
C GLN A 65 -2.67 -18.73 -8.99
N ASP A 66 -3.27 -17.68 -8.40
CA ASP A 66 -4.43 -17.75 -7.51
C ASP A 66 -4.22 -18.64 -6.26
N GLU A 67 -2.97 -18.91 -5.89
CA GLU A 67 -2.61 -19.75 -4.73
C GLU A 67 -2.60 -18.96 -3.43
N LEU A 68 -2.36 -17.64 -3.51
CA LEU A 68 -2.16 -16.78 -2.36
C LEU A 68 -3.00 -15.50 -2.47
N MET A 69 -3.59 -15.09 -1.36
CA MET A 69 -4.21 -13.79 -1.13
C MET A 69 -3.68 -13.29 0.22
N PRO A 70 -2.56 -12.54 0.21
CA PRO A 70 -1.73 -12.39 1.40
C PRO A 70 -2.15 -11.19 2.25
N VAL A 71 -1.99 -11.36 3.56
CA VAL A 71 -1.59 -10.24 4.44
C VAL A 71 -0.06 -10.25 4.49
N ILE A 72 0.58 -9.14 4.12
CA ILE A 72 2.04 -9.00 4.15
C ILE A 72 2.45 -8.22 5.39
N HIS A 73 3.31 -8.81 6.20
CA HIS A 73 3.92 -8.21 7.38
C HIS A 73 5.38 -7.86 7.12
N PHE A 74 5.75 -6.61 7.32
CA PHE A 74 7.15 -6.18 7.32
C PHE A 74 7.65 -6.02 8.76
N GLU A 75 8.68 -6.80 9.11
CA GLU A 75 9.45 -6.65 10.35
C GLU A 75 10.88 -6.23 9.99
N ILE A 76 11.02 -4.95 9.65
CA ILE A 76 12.24 -4.37 9.08
C ILE A 76 12.42 -2.96 9.63
N HIS A 77 13.67 -2.52 9.83
CA HIS A 77 13.95 -1.12 10.14
C HIS A 77 13.41 -0.17 9.07
N GLY A 78 13.08 1.05 9.49
CA GLY A 78 12.32 1.97 8.66
C GLY A 78 12.81 3.40 8.69
N SER A 79 12.54 4.08 7.59
CA SER A 79 12.74 5.51 7.42
C SER A 79 11.49 6.12 6.80
N GLN A 80 11.45 7.46 6.73
CA GLN A 80 10.35 8.15 6.04
C GLN A 80 10.23 7.76 4.56
N LYS A 81 11.31 7.28 3.92
CA LYS A 81 11.36 7.01 2.48
C LYS A 81 11.20 5.53 2.12
N GLY A 82 11.29 4.62 3.10
CA GLY A 82 11.36 3.20 2.81
C GLY A 82 11.93 2.36 3.96
N LEU A 83 12.39 1.17 3.61
CA LEU A 83 12.94 0.16 4.50
C LEU A 83 14.47 0.23 4.53
N ALA A 84 15.06 -0.16 5.66
CA ALA A 84 16.49 -0.35 5.83
C ALA A 84 16.73 -1.83 6.16
N LEU A 85 17.40 -2.54 5.27
CA LEU A 85 17.67 -3.97 5.40
C LEU A 85 18.84 -4.22 6.36
N LYS A 86 18.99 -5.48 6.80
CA LYS A 86 20.01 -5.87 7.77
C LYS A 86 21.45 -5.54 7.36
N ASN A 87 21.74 -5.53 6.05
CA ASN A 87 23.06 -5.19 5.50
C ASN A 87 23.28 -3.67 5.34
N GLY A 88 22.32 -2.83 5.74
CA GLY A 88 22.37 -1.38 5.60
C GLY A 88 21.87 -0.83 4.26
N GLU A 89 21.50 -1.68 3.31
CA GLU A 89 20.88 -1.22 2.06
C GLU A 89 19.47 -0.67 2.30
N HIS A 90 19.06 0.28 1.44
CA HIS A 90 17.76 0.91 1.51
C HIS A 90 16.86 0.51 0.34
N VAL A 91 15.61 0.21 0.65
CA VAL A 91 14.53 -0.04 -0.32
C VAL A 91 13.49 1.06 -0.21
N LEU A 92 13.34 1.86 -1.25
CA LEU A 92 12.40 2.98 -1.26
C LEU A 92 10.97 2.50 -1.50
N TRP A 93 9.98 3.22 -0.96
CA TRP A 93 8.57 2.94 -1.24
C TRP A 93 8.25 2.97 -2.73
N THR A 94 8.91 3.83 -3.50
CA THR A 94 8.78 3.91 -4.96
C THR A 94 9.29 2.68 -5.70
N GLU A 95 10.21 1.90 -5.10
CA GLU A 95 10.73 0.67 -5.70
C GLU A 95 9.82 -0.53 -5.41
N ILE A 96 9.09 -0.51 -4.29
CA ILE A 96 8.15 -1.57 -3.89
C ILE A 96 6.75 -1.36 -4.50
N GLN A 97 6.41 -0.11 -4.82
CA GLN A 97 5.07 0.34 -5.24
C GLN A 97 4.43 -0.53 -6.32
N GLU A 98 5.15 -0.88 -7.39
CA GLU A 98 4.58 -1.62 -8.51
C GLU A 98 4.42 -3.12 -8.20
N TYR A 99 5.24 -3.70 -7.31
CA TYR A 99 5.02 -5.07 -6.79
C TYR A 99 3.75 -5.14 -5.95
N CYS A 100 3.60 -4.22 -4.98
CA CYS A 100 2.39 -4.14 -4.17
C CYS A 100 1.15 -3.92 -5.03
N ARG A 101 1.24 -3.04 -6.05
CA ARG A 101 0.15 -2.83 -7.00
C ARG A 101 -0.21 -4.10 -7.77
N PHE A 102 0.79 -4.79 -8.31
CA PHE A 102 0.57 -6.05 -9.02
C PHE A 102 -0.15 -7.07 -8.11
N ILE A 103 0.34 -7.25 -6.89
CA ILE A 103 -0.27 -8.14 -5.89
C ILE A 103 -1.72 -7.70 -5.62
N ASN A 104 -1.95 -6.43 -5.28
CA ASN A 104 -3.27 -5.93 -4.93
C ASN A 104 -4.27 -6.02 -6.09
N THR A 105 -3.83 -5.79 -7.32
CA THR A 105 -4.68 -5.97 -8.50
C THR A 105 -5.03 -7.43 -8.74
N SER A 106 -4.07 -8.34 -8.50
CA SER A 106 -4.28 -9.79 -8.66
C SER A 106 -5.28 -10.30 -7.63
N VAL A 107 -5.24 -9.77 -6.39
CA VAL A 107 -6.19 -10.13 -5.32
C VAL A 107 -7.43 -9.25 -5.25
N GLN A 108 -7.78 -8.55 -6.34
CA GLN A 108 -9.02 -7.76 -6.44
C GLN A 108 -9.21 -6.73 -5.31
N ASN A 109 -8.16 -5.96 -5.02
CA ASN A 109 -8.15 -4.92 -3.97
C ASN A 109 -8.35 -5.46 -2.55
N GLN A 110 -7.69 -6.57 -2.20
CA GLN A 110 -7.76 -7.20 -0.87
C GLN A 110 -6.40 -7.23 -0.15
N LEU A 111 -5.32 -6.70 -0.75
CA LEU A 111 -3.99 -6.74 -0.13
C LEU A 111 -3.96 -5.85 1.11
N ILE A 112 -3.56 -6.46 2.23
CA ILE A 112 -3.28 -5.76 3.48
C ILE A 112 -1.78 -5.79 3.76
N ILE A 113 -1.26 -4.65 4.20
CA ILE A 113 0.12 -4.52 4.63
C ILE A 113 0.18 -4.10 6.10
N THR A 114 0.84 -4.88 6.93
CA THR A 114 1.15 -4.53 8.33
C THR A 114 2.65 -4.26 8.45
N LEU A 115 3.02 -3.21 9.18
CA LEU A 115 4.40 -2.75 9.28
C LEU A 115 4.82 -2.63 10.75
N ALA A 116 5.68 -3.53 11.22
CA ALA A 116 6.49 -3.37 12.42
C ALA A 116 7.78 -2.61 12.07
N THR A 117 7.61 -1.39 11.52
CA THR A 117 8.68 -0.60 10.90
C THR A 117 8.57 0.85 11.35
N CYS A 118 9.67 1.42 11.86
CA CYS A 118 9.71 2.84 12.21
C CYS A 118 9.28 3.72 11.03
N TYR A 119 8.41 4.71 11.26
CA TYR A 119 7.82 5.52 10.18
C TYR A 119 7.08 4.72 9.10
N GLY A 120 6.65 3.48 9.38
CA GLY A 120 5.96 2.60 8.43
C GLY A 120 4.70 3.22 7.81
N SER A 121 4.07 4.17 8.49
CA SER A 121 2.96 4.95 7.93
C SER A 121 3.32 5.69 6.65
N GLY A 122 4.60 5.96 6.39
CA GLY A 122 5.13 6.59 5.18
C GLY A 122 4.82 5.82 3.88
N ILE A 123 4.37 4.57 3.98
CA ILE A 123 3.92 3.74 2.86
C ILE A 123 2.82 4.43 2.01
N TRP A 124 2.07 5.38 2.56
CA TRP A 124 1.10 6.20 1.80
C TRP A 124 1.70 6.89 0.57
N GLN A 125 3.02 7.12 0.55
CA GLN A 125 3.75 7.66 -0.59
C GLN A 125 3.73 6.77 -1.83
N MET A 126 3.35 5.49 -1.72
CA MET A 126 3.11 4.60 -2.86
C MET A 126 1.84 4.94 -3.65
N ILE A 127 1.03 5.88 -3.20
CA ILE A 127 -0.27 6.16 -3.80
C ILE A 127 -0.12 7.05 -5.03
N ASP A 128 -0.61 6.54 -6.16
CA ASP A 128 -0.87 7.30 -7.39
C ASP A 128 -2.35 7.12 -7.72
N ILE A 129 -3.15 8.17 -7.54
CA ILE A 129 -4.61 8.12 -7.74
C ILE A 129 -5.02 7.90 -9.21
N THR A 130 -4.07 7.93 -10.14
CA THR A 130 -4.31 7.66 -11.56
C THR A 130 -4.15 6.19 -11.94
N LYS A 131 -3.70 5.36 -11.00
CA LYS A 131 -3.48 3.91 -11.15
C LYS A 131 -4.27 3.14 -10.06
N PRO A 132 -4.47 1.82 -10.20
CA PRO A 132 -5.05 0.98 -9.14
C PRO A 132 -4.27 1.11 -7.83
N ALA A 133 -4.92 1.09 -6.67
CA ALA A 133 -4.24 1.24 -5.38
C ALA A 133 -3.17 0.14 -5.17
N PRO A 134 -2.00 0.46 -4.58
CA PRO A 134 -0.96 -0.52 -4.27
C PRO A 134 -1.35 -1.50 -3.15
N TYR A 135 -2.40 -1.21 -2.39
CA TYR A 135 -2.93 -2.05 -1.32
C TYR A 135 -4.36 -1.60 -1.03
N TRP A 136 -5.16 -2.47 -0.45
CA TRP A 136 -6.46 -2.09 0.11
C TRP A 136 -6.28 -1.20 1.34
N GLY A 137 -5.37 -1.58 2.24
CA GLY A 137 -5.11 -0.82 3.45
C GLY A 137 -3.81 -1.23 4.12
N TYR A 138 -3.35 -0.39 5.04
CA TYR A 138 -2.14 -0.66 5.80
C TYR A 138 -2.26 -0.28 7.28
N ILE A 139 -1.42 -0.89 8.11
CA ILE A 139 -1.19 -0.51 9.51
C ILE A 139 0.31 -0.29 9.71
N GLY A 140 0.72 0.86 10.24
CA GLY A 140 2.13 1.09 10.56
C GLY A 140 2.41 2.29 11.48
N PRO A 141 3.54 2.31 12.20
CA PRO A 141 3.94 3.42 13.07
C PRO A 141 4.03 4.76 12.34
N ARG A 142 3.56 5.83 12.99
CA ARG A 142 3.69 7.22 12.52
C ARG A 142 5.10 7.76 12.67
N GLU A 143 5.80 7.28 13.68
CA GLU A 143 7.12 7.74 14.10
C GLU A 143 8.00 6.54 14.51
N LYS A 144 9.10 6.80 15.22
CA LYS A 144 9.91 5.74 15.81
C LYS A 144 9.15 5.05 16.94
N ILE A 145 9.28 3.74 17.02
CA ILE A 145 8.65 2.91 18.06
C ILE A 145 9.66 1.88 18.55
N GLY A 146 9.65 1.58 19.85
CA GLY A 146 10.53 0.57 20.44
C GLY A 146 10.07 -0.86 20.12
N SER A 147 11.01 -1.78 19.94
CA SER A 147 10.77 -3.17 19.53
C SER A 147 9.90 -3.98 20.49
N GLY A 148 10.07 -3.81 21.81
CA GLY A 148 9.24 -4.50 22.81
C GLY A 148 7.73 -4.21 22.67
N ASN A 149 7.37 -2.97 22.34
CA ASN A 149 5.97 -2.60 22.13
C ASN A 149 5.42 -3.20 20.82
N LEU A 150 6.25 -3.28 19.76
CA LEU A 150 5.84 -3.82 18.46
C LEU A 150 5.47 -5.31 18.55
N MET A 151 6.29 -6.10 19.27
CA MET A 151 6.08 -7.54 19.39
C MET A 151 4.77 -7.87 20.13
N GLU A 152 4.48 -7.19 21.24
CA GLU A 152 3.23 -7.36 21.99
C GLU A 152 2.02 -6.92 21.14
N ASP A 153 2.08 -5.71 20.57
CA ASP A 153 1.00 -5.16 19.75
C ASP A 153 0.66 -6.05 18.54
N PHE A 154 1.66 -6.50 17.78
CA PHE A 154 1.43 -7.35 16.62
C PHE A 154 1.13 -8.80 17.01
N GLY A 155 1.62 -9.28 18.16
CA GLY A 155 1.26 -10.58 18.71
C GLY A 155 -0.24 -10.68 18.98
N ASP A 156 -0.77 -9.76 19.79
CA ASP A 156 -2.21 -9.73 20.11
C ASP A 156 -3.07 -9.49 18.86
N PHE A 157 -2.60 -8.62 17.97
CA PHE A 157 -3.25 -8.35 16.69
C PHE A 157 -3.40 -9.62 15.84
N TYR A 158 -2.32 -10.39 15.64
CA TYR A 158 -2.37 -11.60 14.82
C TYR A 158 -3.15 -12.72 15.50
N ASP A 159 -3.07 -12.83 16.83
CA ASP A 159 -3.84 -13.82 17.58
C ASP A 159 -5.34 -13.60 17.40
N SER A 160 -5.82 -12.35 17.52
CA SER A 160 -7.23 -12.01 17.29
C SER A 160 -7.61 -12.09 15.81
N LEU A 161 -6.79 -11.58 14.90
CA LEU A 161 -7.08 -11.63 13.46
C LEU A 161 -7.32 -13.07 12.99
N LEU A 162 -6.47 -14.00 13.43
CA LEU A 162 -6.52 -15.39 13.00
C LEU A 162 -7.52 -16.23 13.82
N THR A 163 -7.81 -15.88 15.07
CA THR A 163 -8.79 -16.62 15.90
C THR A 163 -10.22 -16.15 15.61
N GLU A 164 -10.44 -14.84 15.57
CA GLU A 164 -11.77 -14.24 15.47
C GLU A 164 -12.19 -13.96 14.03
N LYS A 165 -11.24 -14.06 13.08
CA LYS A 165 -11.44 -13.81 11.65
C LYS A 165 -12.07 -12.45 11.38
N SER A 166 -11.74 -11.46 12.22
CA SER A 166 -12.30 -10.12 12.16
C SER A 166 -11.18 -9.09 12.16
N TRP A 167 -11.04 -8.42 11.02
CA TRP A 167 -10.09 -7.32 10.85
C TRP A 167 -10.38 -6.17 11.81
N GLU A 168 -11.66 -5.83 12.00
CA GLU A 168 -12.07 -4.74 12.90
C GLU A 168 -11.68 -5.04 14.35
N LYS A 169 -11.86 -6.27 14.82
CA LYS A 169 -11.48 -6.63 16.19
C LYS A 169 -9.96 -6.62 16.39
N ALA A 170 -9.21 -7.16 15.42
CA ALA A 170 -7.76 -7.08 15.45
C ALA A 170 -7.26 -5.63 15.49
N LEU A 171 -7.86 -4.74 14.68
CA LEU A 171 -7.57 -3.30 14.75
C LEU A 171 -7.92 -2.68 16.10
N ASN A 172 -9.05 -3.07 16.69
CA ASN A 172 -9.47 -2.55 17.99
C ASN A 172 -8.50 -2.93 19.11
N ILE A 173 -7.82 -4.08 19.02
CA ILE A 173 -6.76 -4.45 19.99
C ILE A 173 -5.60 -3.46 19.94
N LEU A 174 -5.12 -3.09 18.75
CA LEU A 174 -4.11 -2.03 18.59
C LEU A 174 -4.61 -0.67 19.11
N VAL A 175 -5.92 -0.45 19.16
CA VAL A 175 -6.50 0.75 19.78
C VAL A 175 -6.52 0.66 21.31
N MET A 176 -6.94 -0.49 21.85
CA MET A 176 -7.13 -0.72 23.28
C MET A 176 -5.81 -0.79 24.04
N ASN A 177 -4.70 -1.18 23.39
CA ASN A 177 -3.35 -1.11 23.97
C ASN A 177 -2.84 0.33 24.18
N GLY A 178 -3.68 1.35 23.93
CA GLY A 178 -3.32 2.76 24.05
C GLY A 178 -2.38 3.25 22.95
N THR A 179 -2.05 2.39 21.98
CA THR A 179 -1.08 2.62 20.93
C THR A 179 -1.69 3.18 19.64
N ARG A 180 -3.01 3.44 19.59
CA ARG A 180 -3.65 4.12 18.44
C ARG A 180 -2.99 5.46 18.06
N LYS A 181 -2.42 6.18 19.02
CA LYS A 181 -1.66 7.41 18.73
C LYS A 181 -0.34 7.13 18.01
N LYS A 182 0.23 5.95 18.21
CA LYS A 182 1.51 5.49 17.61
C LYS A 182 1.32 4.95 16.20
N TYR A 183 0.23 4.23 15.92
CA TYR A 183 -0.04 3.66 14.60
C TYR A 183 -0.93 4.55 13.71
N ALA A 184 -0.73 4.44 12.40
CA ALA A 184 -1.70 4.87 11.39
C ALA A 184 -2.32 3.62 10.76
N TYR A 185 -3.65 3.64 10.65
CA TYR A 185 -4.40 2.71 9.82
C TYR A 185 -5.20 3.53 8.81
N LEU A 186 -4.96 3.28 7.52
CA LEU A 186 -5.69 3.92 6.43
C LEU A 186 -5.98 2.88 5.35
N HIS A 187 -7.20 2.92 4.80
CA HIS A 187 -7.56 2.18 3.59
C HIS A 187 -7.54 3.11 2.38
N CYS A 188 -7.37 2.52 1.19
CA CYS A 188 -7.18 3.21 -0.08
C CYS A 188 -8.30 4.20 -0.37
N GLU A 189 -9.57 3.84 -0.14
CA GLU A 189 -10.70 4.76 -0.33
C GLU A 189 -10.60 6.03 0.52
N GLY A 190 -10.25 5.92 1.80
CA GLY A 190 -10.05 7.08 2.67
C GLY A 190 -8.87 7.94 2.21
N ILE A 191 -7.79 7.33 1.73
CA ILE A 191 -6.65 8.05 1.14
C ILE A 191 -7.07 8.79 -0.13
N PHE A 192 -7.83 8.14 -1.00
CA PHE A 192 -8.34 8.73 -2.24
C PHE A 192 -9.21 9.95 -1.92
N GLU A 193 -10.15 9.81 -1.00
CA GLU A 193 -11.05 10.89 -0.61
C GLU A 193 -10.28 12.07 -0.02
N HIS A 194 -9.31 11.83 0.86
CA HIS A 194 -8.43 12.86 1.39
C HIS A 194 -7.61 13.55 0.30
N PHE A 195 -7.08 12.80 -0.67
CA PHE A 195 -6.32 13.36 -1.79
C PHE A 195 -7.22 14.21 -2.69
N ILE A 196 -8.41 13.73 -3.02
CA ILE A 196 -9.40 14.47 -3.80
C ILE A 196 -9.82 15.74 -3.07
N GLU A 197 -10.07 15.65 -1.77
CA GLU A 197 -10.40 16.80 -0.94
C GLU A 197 -9.27 17.84 -0.99
N LYS A 198 -8.04 17.47 -0.68
CA LYS A 198 -6.91 18.40 -0.71
C LYS A 198 -6.64 19.00 -2.08
N THR A 199 -6.74 18.18 -3.13
CA THR A 199 -6.35 18.59 -4.50
C THR A 199 -7.45 19.34 -5.21
N TYR A 200 -8.72 19.06 -4.89
CA TYR A 200 -9.83 19.59 -5.66
C TYR A 200 -10.81 20.45 -4.84
N ARG A 201 -10.81 20.43 -3.50
CA ARG A 201 -11.66 21.34 -2.71
C ARG A 201 -11.17 22.79 -2.93
N ASN A 202 -12.09 23.69 -3.27
CA ASN A 202 -11.85 25.12 -3.49
C ASN A 202 -10.95 25.52 -4.68
N ILE A 203 -10.55 24.60 -5.58
CA ILE A 203 -9.84 24.97 -6.81
C ILE A 203 -10.83 25.31 -7.93
N HIS A 204 -10.93 26.59 -8.27
CA HIS A 204 -11.61 27.03 -9.49
C HIS A 204 -10.85 26.50 -10.72
N TYR A 205 -11.53 25.73 -11.58
CA TYR A 205 -10.92 25.20 -12.80
C TYR A 205 -10.64 26.33 -13.80
N ASP A 206 -9.38 26.78 -13.87
CA ASP A 206 -8.95 27.80 -14.82
C ASP A 206 -8.87 27.22 -16.24
N LYS A 207 -9.97 27.38 -16.98
CA LYS A 207 -10.06 27.00 -18.40
C LYS A 207 -9.01 27.71 -19.26
N SER A 208 -8.71 28.98 -18.96
CA SER A 208 -7.80 29.82 -19.75
C SER A 208 -6.35 29.40 -19.53
N GLY A 209 -5.92 29.27 -18.27
CA GLY A 209 -4.58 28.77 -17.92
C GLY A 209 -4.36 27.34 -18.38
N THR A 210 -5.38 26.48 -18.24
CA THR A 210 -5.32 25.10 -18.75
C THR A 210 -5.13 25.07 -20.27
N PHE A 211 -5.87 25.90 -21.01
CA PHE A 211 -5.70 26.02 -22.46
C PHE A 211 -4.29 26.51 -22.83
N LYS A 212 -3.77 27.55 -22.16
CA LYS A 212 -2.40 28.06 -22.40
C LYS A 212 -1.35 26.97 -22.18
N ARG A 213 -1.46 26.22 -21.08
CA ARG A 213 -0.53 25.13 -20.71
C ARG A 213 -0.57 23.97 -21.71
N LEU A 214 -1.75 23.58 -22.18
CA LEU A 214 -1.92 22.41 -23.04
C LEU A 214 -1.73 22.72 -24.53
N ALA A 215 -2.02 23.95 -24.98
CA ALA A 215 -1.95 24.32 -26.38
C ALA A 215 -0.58 24.03 -27.02
N GLY A 216 0.52 24.24 -26.29
CA GLY A 216 1.88 23.93 -26.74
C GLY A 216 2.15 22.43 -26.90
N LYS A 217 1.42 21.56 -26.20
CA LYS A 217 1.58 20.11 -26.23
C LYS A 217 0.75 19.43 -27.32
N THR A 218 -0.29 20.09 -27.83
CA THR A 218 -1.20 19.51 -28.84
C THR A 218 -0.52 19.09 -30.15
N LYS A 219 0.58 19.75 -30.55
CA LYS A 219 1.32 19.41 -31.78
C LYS A 219 1.98 18.03 -31.68
N ALA A 220 2.53 17.70 -30.50
CA ALA A 220 3.14 16.39 -30.28
C ALA A 220 2.10 15.28 -30.27
N GLN A 221 0.89 15.57 -29.75
CA GLN A 221 -0.19 14.60 -29.64
C GLN A 221 -0.95 14.37 -30.96
N TRP A 222 -1.07 15.41 -31.80
CA TRP A 222 -1.72 15.35 -33.11
C TRP A 222 -0.87 16.02 -34.19
N PRO A 223 0.22 15.38 -34.65
CA PRO A 223 1.16 16.02 -35.57
C PRO A 223 0.52 16.35 -36.93
N GLY A 224 -0.39 15.51 -37.41
CA GLY A 224 -1.07 15.66 -38.71
C GLY A 224 -2.20 16.70 -38.77
N MET A 225 -2.65 17.26 -37.64
CA MET A 225 -3.68 18.32 -37.66
C MET A 225 -3.05 19.71 -37.78
N ASN A 226 -3.73 20.63 -38.48
CA ASN A 226 -3.29 22.03 -38.50
C ASN A 226 -3.45 22.68 -37.11
N ARG A 227 -2.81 23.83 -36.91
CA ARG A 227 -2.81 24.54 -35.62
C ARG A 227 -4.21 24.98 -35.18
N ALA A 228 -5.06 25.42 -36.11
CA ALA A 228 -6.40 25.93 -35.80
C ALA A 228 -7.30 24.81 -35.27
N ASP A 229 -7.29 23.65 -35.94
CA ASP A 229 -8.11 22.50 -35.57
C ASP A 229 -7.68 21.90 -34.23
N ARG A 230 -6.36 21.77 -33.97
CA ARG A 230 -5.85 21.34 -32.65
C ARG A 230 -6.35 22.23 -31.52
N ARG A 231 -6.32 23.56 -31.72
CA ARG A 231 -6.76 24.54 -30.71
C ARG A 231 -8.27 24.52 -30.53
N LYS A 232 -9.03 24.37 -31.62
CA LYS A 232 -10.50 24.21 -31.58
C LYS A 232 -10.87 22.96 -30.78
N GLY A 233 -10.26 21.82 -31.11
CA GLY A 233 -10.44 20.56 -30.37
C GLY A 233 -10.12 20.70 -28.89
N LEU A 234 -8.96 21.27 -28.54
CA LEU A 234 -8.58 21.50 -27.15
C LEU A 234 -9.57 22.40 -26.40
N LYS A 235 -10.05 23.48 -27.03
CA LYS A 235 -11.04 24.40 -26.42
C LYS A 235 -12.36 23.67 -26.15
N THR A 236 -12.82 22.84 -27.09
CA THR A 236 -14.01 21.99 -26.92
C THR A 236 -13.82 20.99 -25.77
N SER A 237 -12.67 20.29 -25.72
CA SER A 237 -12.38 19.33 -24.63
C SER A 237 -12.35 19.99 -23.25
N ILE A 238 -11.74 21.18 -23.12
CA ILE A 238 -11.73 21.95 -21.87
C ILE A 238 -13.14 22.46 -21.53
N GLY A 239 -13.93 22.86 -22.53
CA GLY A 239 -15.30 23.32 -22.36
C GLY A 239 -16.22 22.22 -21.80
N ASN A 240 -16.04 20.99 -22.29
CA ASN A 240 -16.84 19.82 -21.95
C ASN A 240 -16.29 19.02 -20.76
N PHE A 241 -15.19 19.45 -20.14
CA PHE A 241 -14.59 18.74 -19.02
C PHE A 241 -15.55 18.69 -17.83
N ASN A 242 -16.07 17.49 -17.55
CA ASN A 242 -16.91 17.23 -16.39
C ASN A 242 -16.03 16.70 -15.23
N ARG A 243 -15.77 17.58 -14.26
CA ARG A 243 -14.94 17.27 -13.09
C ARG A 243 -15.49 16.10 -12.28
N THR A 244 -16.80 16.05 -12.04
CA THR A 244 -17.44 14.97 -11.27
C THR A 244 -17.25 13.63 -11.98
N ALA A 245 -17.51 13.57 -13.28
CA ALA A 245 -17.30 12.36 -14.07
C ALA A 245 -15.82 11.95 -14.12
N HIS A 246 -14.90 12.92 -14.18
CA HIS A 246 -13.47 12.65 -14.14
C HIS A 246 -13.01 12.05 -12.79
N ILE A 247 -13.45 12.63 -11.67
CA ILE A 247 -13.15 12.10 -10.33
C ILE A 247 -13.77 10.71 -10.15
N ALA A 248 -15.01 10.48 -10.61
CA ALA A 248 -15.63 9.17 -10.58
C ALA A 248 -14.82 8.14 -11.39
N LYS A 249 -14.31 8.51 -12.58
CA LYS A 249 -13.41 7.66 -13.37
C LYS A 249 -12.11 7.34 -12.64
N LEU A 250 -11.50 8.33 -11.98
CA LEU A 250 -10.29 8.10 -11.18
C LEU A 250 -10.57 7.17 -10.00
N LYS A 251 -11.68 7.38 -9.27
CA LYS A 251 -12.10 6.53 -8.16
C LYS A 251 -12.25 5.08 -8.62
N LYS A 252 -12.90 4.89 -9.77
CA LYS A 252 -13.09 3.59 -10.42
C LYS A 252 -11.77 2.87 -10.70
N ILE A 253 -10.82 3.56 -11.35
CA ILE A 253 -9.49 3.02 -11.65
C ILE A 253 -8.74 2.67 -10.36
N PHE A 254 -8.76 3.60 -9.40
CA PHE A 254 -7.99 3.50 -8.18
C PHE A 254 -8.50 2.41 -7.23
N LEU A 255 -9.82 2.28 -7.05
CA LEU A 255 -10.44 1.30 -6.16
C LEU A 255 -10.76 -0.04 -6.83
N MET A 256 -10.60 -0.14 -8.16
CA MET A 256 -10.93 -1.33 -8.94
C MET A 256 -12.39 -1.77 -8.80
N ASN A 257 -13.32 -0.80 -8.67
CA ASN A 257 -14.77 -1.02 -8.51
C ASN A 257 -15.61 -0.43 -9.64
#